data_AF-A0A0D0E8J3-F1
#
_entry.id   AF-A0A0D0E8J3-F1
#
_cell.length_a   1.000
_cell.length_b   1.000
_cell.length_c   1.000
_cell.angle_alpha   90.00
_cell.angle_beta   90.00
_cell.angle_gamma   90.00
#
_symmetry.space_group_name_H-M   'P 1'
#
loop_
_entity.id
_entity.type
_entity.pdbx_description
1 polymer ?
#
loop_
_entity_poly.entity_id
_entity_poly.type
_entity_poly.pdbx_seq_one_letter_code
_entity_poly.pdbx_strand_id
1 'polypeptide(L)'
;VDTFVYELGLWQPTSEKCDQVVLMKLTADEWKHVGLFASLLAHADDSQKNFSSDAGPTLHLALPDLEALHQAWDSHAIQSKYSVSSTGLKKGVENISEYYE
;
A
#
# COMPACT_ATOMS: atom_id res chain seq x y z
N VAL A 1 17.86 0.57 -3.49
CA VAL A 1 17.36 1.86 -2.95
C VAL A 1 18.45 2.56 -2.16
N ASP A 2 19.22 1.86 -1.33
CA ASP A 2 20.26 2.48 -0.50
C ASP A 2 21.36 3.19 -1.29
N THR A 3 21.78 2.65 -2.43
CA THR A 3 22.70 3.32 -3.36
C THR A 3 22.11 4.63 -3.88
N PHE A 4 20.84 4.61 -4.28
CA PHE A 4 20.13 5.79 -4.76
C PHE A 4 20.02 6.87 -3.67
N VAL A 5 19.64 6.50 -2.44
CA VAL A 5 19.54 7.46 -1.32
C VAL A 5 20.91 8.04 -0.97
N TYR A 6 21.97 7.22 -1.02
CA TYR A 6 23.33 7.69 -0.83
C TYR A 6 23.77 8.67 -1.92
N GLU A 7 23.56 8.30 -3.19
CA GLU A 7 23.86 9.17 -4.32
C GLU A 7 23.09 10.48 -4.19
N LEU A 8 21.78 10.45 -3.92
CA LEU A 8 20.95 11.64 -3.69
C LEU A 8 21.50 12.56 -2.59
N GLY A 9 22.09 11.98 -1.55
CA GLY A 9 22.80 12.71 -0.50
C GLY A 9 24.01 13.49 -1.03
N LEU A 10 24.80 12.88 -1.92
CA LEU A 10 25.98 13.53 -2.52
C LEU A 10 25.64 14.76 -3.38
N TRP A 11 24.41 14.85 -3.90
CA TRP A 11 23.94 16.04 -4.64
C TRP A 11 23.51 17.19 -3.72
N GLN A 12 23.52 17.01 -2.40
CA GLN A 12 23.13 18.06 -1.47
C GLN A 12 24.23 19.13 -1.33
N PRO A 13 23.85 20.41 -1.20
CA PRO A 13 24.80 21.53 -1.18
C PRO A 13 25.64 21.61 0.10
N THR A 14 25.21 20.96 1.19
CA THR A 14 25.91 20.95 2.48
C THR A 14 26.06 19.54 3.01
N SER A 15 27.15 19.28 3.74
CA SER A 15 27.39 17.99 4.40
C SER A 15 26.24 17.61 5.33
N GLU A 16 25.71 18.57 6.09
CA GLU A 16 24.57 18.34 6.99
C GLU A 16 23.31 17.84 6.26
N LYS A 17 23.00 18.41 5.08
CA LYS A 17 21.86 17.95 4.28
C LYS A 17 22.12 16.59 3.65
N CYS A 18 23.36 16.31 3.24
CA CYS A 18 23.77 14.98 2.79
C CYS A 18 23.53 13.95 3.90
N ASP A 19 23.99 14.23 5.13
CA ASP A 19 23.82 13.35 6.28
C ASP A 19 22.34 13.12 6.61
N GLN A 20 21.51 14.17 6.55
CA GLN A 20 20.06 14.06 6.72
C GLN A 20 19.43 13.13 5.68
N VAL A 21 19.80 13.25 4.40
CA VAL A 21 19.28 12.37 3.33
C VAL A 21 19.74 10.93 3.53
N VAL A 22 21.00 10.70 3.90
CA VAL A 22 21.52 9.36 4.18
C VAL A 22 20.82 8.73 5.39
N LEU A 23 20.46 9.53 6.40
CA LEU A 23 19.70 9.07 7.57
C LEU A 23 18.27 8.63 7.22
N MET A 24 17.73 9.04 6.06
CA MET A 24 16.41 8.59 5.58
C MET A 24 16.41 7.15 5.04
N LYS A 25 17.56 6.47 5.03
CA LYS A 25 17.61 5.05 4.67
C LYS A 25 16.79 4.25 5.66
N LEU A 26 15.85 3.49 5.13
CA LEU A 26 15.06 2.57 5.93
C LEU A 26 15.93 1.41 6.42
N THR A 27 15.70 1.00 7.66
CA THR A 27 16.22 -0.23 8.24
C THR A 27 15.61 -1.46 7.55
N ALA A 28 16.20 -2.63 7.78
CA ALA A 28 15.67 -3.88 7.23
C ALA A 28 14.22 -4.17 7.69
N ASP A 29 13.89 -3.85 8.94
CA ASP A 29 12.54 -4.02 9.49
C ASP A 29 11.54 -3.03 8.89
N GLU A 30 11.94 -1.78 8.67
CA GLU A 30 11.11 -0.80 7.96
C GLU A 30 10.87 -1.21 6.51
N TRP A 31 11.88 -1.72 5.81
CA TRP A 31 11.72 -2.29 4.47
C TRP A 31 10.73 -3.46 4.46
N LYS A 32 10.75 -4.31 5.49
CA LYS A 32 9.77 -5.39 5.64
C LYS A 32 8.36 -4.82 5.80
N HIS A 33 8.17 -3.77 6.60
CA HIS A 33 6.87 -3.10 6.72
C HIS A 33 6.42 -2.45 5.40
N VAL A 34 7.32 -1.79 4.66
CA VAL A 34 7.02 -1.22 3.34
C VAL A 34 6.59 -2.33 2.36
N GLY A 35 7.27 -3.47 2.35
CA GLY A 35 6.89 -4.61 1.51
C GLY A 35 5.51 -5.18 1.87
N LEU A 36 5.20 -5.28 3.16
CA LEU A 36 3.88 -5.67 3.63
C LEU A 36 2.81 -4.66 3.20
N PHE A 37 3.08 -3.36 3.31
CA PHE A 37 2.16 -2.31 2.87
C PHE A 37 1.97 -2.32 1.35
N ALA A 38 3.03 -2.48 0.57
CA ALA A 38 2.96 -2.63 -0.88
C ALA A 38 2.11 -3.85 -1.28
N SER A 39 2.21 -4.95 -0.53
CA SER A 39 1.37 -6.14 -0.75
C SER A 39 -0.12 -5.85 -0.51
N LEU A 40 -0.45 -5.01 0.49
CA LEU A 40 -1.84 -4.57 0.73
C LEU A 40 -2.36 -3.68 -0.39
N LEU A 41 -1.53 -2.76 -0.88
CA LEU A 41 -1.87 -1.85 -1.97
C LEU A 41 -2.05 -2.58 -3.30
N ALA A 42 -1.33 -3.68 -3.54
CA ALA A 42 -1.47 -4.49 -4.75
C ALA A 42 -2.91 -4.97 -4.94
N HIS A 43 -3.61 -5.36 -3.87
CA HIS A 43 -5.03 -5.74 -3.95
C HIS A 43 -5.91 -4.59 -4.43
N ALA A 44 -5.70 -3.37 -3.92
CA ALA A 44 -6.46 -2.21 -4.37
C ALA A 44 -6.13 -1.82 -5.81
N ASP A 45 -4.85 -1.90 -6.21
CA ASP A 45 -4.40 -1.62 -7.57
C ASP A 45 -5.00 -2.61 -8.57
N ASP A 46 -5.06 -3.90 -8.23
CA ASP A 46 -5.70 -4.93 -9.06
C ASP A 46 -7.21 -4.69 -9.19
N SER A 47 -7.93 -4.39 -8.10
CA SER A 47 -9.34 -4.02 -8.16
C SER A 47 -9.57 -2.76 -9.00
N GLN A 48 -8.73 -1.73 -8.84
CA GLN A 48 -8.83 -0.49 -9.62
C GLN A 48 -8.64 -0.74 -11.12
N LYS A 49 -7.65 -1.57 -11.50
CA LYS A 49 -7.42 -1.95 -12.90
C LYS A 49 -8.66 -2.63 -13.48
N ASN A 50 -9.27 -3.53 -12.73
CA ASN A 50 -10.48 -4.21 -13.21
C ASN A 50 -11.68 -3.25 -13.32
N PHE A 51 -11.82 -2.30 -12.39
CA PHE A 51 -12.86 -1.25 -12.49
C PHE A 51 -12.68 -0.37 -13.74
N SER A 52 -11.42 -0.12 -14.11
CA SER A 52 -11.05 0.72 -15.25
C SER A 52 -10.96 -0.06 -16.56
N SER A 53 -11.28 -1.36 -16.54
CA SER A 53 -11.15 -2.24 -17.70
C SER A 53 -12.35 -2.12 -18.64
N ASP A 54 -12.08 -1.94 -19.93
CA ASP A 54 -13.08 -2.01 -21.00
C ASP A 54 -13.38 -3.47 -21.43
N ALA A 55 -12.83 -4.47 -20.72
CA ALA A 55 -13.01 -5.88 -21.05
C ALA A 55 -14.45 -6.40 -20.82
N GLY A 56 -15.32 -5.60 -20.19
CA GLY A 56 -16.72 -5.96 -19.95
C GLY A 56 -17.51 -4.81 -19.33
N PRO A 57 -18.83 -5.00 -19.10
CA PRO A 57 -19.64 -4.00 -18.43
C PRO A 57 -19.11 -3.71 -17.02
N THR A 58 -18.82 -2.44 -16.73
CA THR A 58 -18.13 -2.02 -15.50
C THR A 58 -18.75 -2.59 -14.22
N LEU A 59 -20.07 -2.61 -14.08
CA LEU A 59 -20.74 -3.17 -12.88
C LEU A 59 -20.53 -4.69 -12.71
N HIS A 60 -20.43 -5.43 -13.81
CA HIS A 60 -20.25 -6.88 -13.77
C HIS A 60 -18.84 -7.27 -13.29
N LEU A 61 -17.85 -6.40 -13.56
CA LEU A 61 -16.47 -6.56 -13.10
C LEU A 61 -16.28 -5.95 -11.71
N ALA A 62 -16.86 -4.77 -11.48
CA ALA A 62 -16.59 -4.00 -10.28
C ALA A 62 -17.15 -4.60 -8.99
N LEU A 63 -18.35 -5.18 -9.02
CA LEU A 63 -18.94 -5.76 -7.81
C LEU A 63 -18.14 -6.96 -7.27
N PRO A 64 -17.80 -7.99 -8.07
CA PRO A 64 -16.95 -9.09 -7.61
C PRO A 64 -15.58 -8.64 -7.11
N ASP A 65 -14.96 -7.68 -7.80
CA ASP A 65 -13.63 -7.19 -7.41
C ASP A 65 -13.65 -6.35 -6.13
N LEU A 66 -14.73 -5.59 -5.90
CA LEU A 66 -14.94 -4.85 -4.65
C LEU A 66 -15.17 -5.83 -3.48
N GLU A 67 -15.91 -6.91 -3.71
CA GLU A 67 -16.13 -7.95 -2.70
C GLU A 67 -14.83 -8.72 -2.39
N ALA A 68 -14.05 -9.06 -3.42
CA ALA A 68 -12.73 -9.67 -3.26
C ALA A 68 -11.77 -8.77 -2.48
N LEU A 69 -11.77 -7.46 -2.76
CA LEU A 69 -10.96 -6.47 -2.03
C LEU A 69 -11.37 -6.38 -0.57
N HIS A 70 -12.67 -6.29 -0.30
CA HIS A 70 -13.23 -6.25 1.05
C HIS A 70 -12.80 -7.49 1.86
N GLN A 71 -12.96 -8.69 1.30
CA GLN A 71 -12.55 -9.95 1.94
C GLN A 71 -11.04 -10.01 2.18
N ALA A 72 -10.23 -9.60 1.21
CA ALA A 72 -8.77 -9.60 1.34
C ALA A 72 -8.33 -8.67 2.49
N TRP A 73 -8.85 -7.45 2.55
CA TRP A 73 -8.51 -6.48 3.59
C TRP A 73 -9.02 -6.85 4.96
N ASP A 74 -10.23 -7.39 5.08
CA ASP A 74 -10.78 -7.86 6.35
C ASP A 74 -9.94 -9.03 6.91
N SER A 75 -9.60 -10.01 6.06
CA SER A 75 -8.74 -11.13 6.45
C SER A 75 -7.31 -10.69 6.84
N HIS A 76 -6.79 -9.62 6.23
CA HIS A 76 -5.48 -9.07 6.55
C HIS A 76 -5.50 -8.21 7.81
N ALA A 77 -6.60 -7.55 8.14
CA ALA A 77 -6.72 -6.70 9.33
C ALA A 77 -6.54 -7.47 10.65
N ILE A 78 -6.82 -8.78 10.66
CA ILE A 78 -6.66 -9.65 11.83
C ILE A 78 -5.27 -10.30 11.93
N GLN A 79 -4.43 -10.22 10.90
CA GLN A 79 -3.12 -10.86 10.90
C GLN A 79 -2.07 -10.00 11.62
N SER A 80 -1.30 -10.61 12.52
CA SER A 80 -0.32 -9.92 13.36
C SER A 80 0.74 -9.12 12.57
N LYS A 81 1.13 -9.63 11.39
CA LYS A 81 2.09 -8.96 10.49
C LYS A 81 1.58 -7.62 9.94
N TYR A 82 0.27 -7.39 9.91
CA TYR A 82 -0.34 -6.13 9.45
C TYR A 82 -0.86 -5.28 10.61
N SER A 83 -0.44 -5.56 11.85
CA SER A 83 -0.91 -4.83 13.05
C SER A 83 -0.78 -3.29 12.90
N VAL A 84 0.33 -2.81 12.33
CA VAL A 84 0.58 -1.39 12.06
C VAL A 84 -0.46 -0.77 11.11
N SER A 85 -0.95 -1.54 10.14
CA SER A 85 -1.93 -1.09 9.12
C SER A 85 -3.37 -1.47 9.46
N SER A 86 -3.60 -2.22 10.54
CA SER A 86 -4.90 -2.81 10.88
C SER A 86 -6.02 -1.78 11.05
N THR A 87 -5.74 -0.64 11.69
CA THR A 87 -6.69 0.46 11.83
C THR A 87 -7.09 1.03 10.47
N GLY A 88 -6.12 1.22 9.58
CA GLY A 88 -6.36 1.73 8.22
C GLY A 88 -7.14 0.73 7.38
N LEU A 89 -6.82 -0.57 7.47
CA LEU A 89 -7.53 -1.64 6.77
C LEU A 89 -9.00 -1.70 7.21
N LYS A 90 -9.28 -1.66 8.52
CA LYS A 90 -10.66 -1.65 9.03
C LYS A 90 -11.44 -0.45 8.51
N LYS A 91 -10.83 0.74 8.51
CA LYS A 91 -11.47 1.94 7.94
C LYS A 91 -11.74 1.79 6.44
N GLY A 92 -10.84 1.17 5.69
CA GLY A 92 -11.03 0.86 4.27
C GLY A 92 -12.18 -0.13 4.04
N VAL A 93 -12.24 -1.19 4.84
CA VAL A 93 -13.33 -2.18 4.83
C VAL A 93 -14.68 -1.52 5.13
N GLU A 94 -14.76 -0.69 6.19
CA GLU A 94 -15.96 0.10 6.52
C GLU A 94 -16.42 0.97 5.34
N ASN A 95 -15.50 1.71 4.70
CA ASN A 95 -15.83 2.55 3.55
C ASN A 95 -16.34 1.74 2.35
N ILE A 96 -15.83 0.51 2.16
CA ILE A 96 -16.34 -0.37 1.10
C ILE A 96 -17.75 -0.88 1.45
N SER A 97 -18.01 -1.17 2.73
CA SER A 97 -19.32 -1.64 3.18
C SER A 97 -20.45 -0.65 2.94
N GLU A 98 -20.16 0.66 2.97
CA GLU A 98 -21.14 1.72 2.62
C GLU A 98 -21.72 1.56 1.20
N TYR A 99 -21.05 0.84 0.29
CA TYR A 99 -21.57 0.58 -1.06
C TYR A 99 -22.57 -0.58 -1.11
N TYR A 100 -22.69 -1.37 -0.04
CA TYR A 100 -23.64 -2.50 0.05
C TYR A 100 -24.88 -2.19 0.91
N GLU A 101 -24.87 -1.07 1.64
CA GLU A 101 -26.00 -0.57 2.46
C GLU A 101 -26.98 0.29 1.63
#